data_AF-A0A7X9TSI1-F1
#
_entry.id   AF-A0A7X9TSI1-F1
#
_cell.length_a   1.000
_cell.length_b   1.000
_cell.length_c   1.000
_cell.angle_alpha   90.00
_cell.angle_beta   90.00
_cell.angle_gamma   90.00
#
_symmetry.space_group_name_H-M   'P 1'
#
loop_
_entity.id
_entity.type
_entity.pdbx_description
1 polymer ?
#
loop_
_entity_poly.entity_id
_entity_poly.type
_entity_poly.pdbx_seq_one_letter_code
_entity_poly.pdbx_strand_id
1 'polypeptide(L)' 'MTTPTLCPACGARNACTLADPQTVDQACWCYGVSIDPAVLEALPPEQRNKACLCPRCAQVEEHLRGAEPT' A
#
# COMPACT_ATOMS: atom_id res chain seq x y z
N MET A 1 7.48 -6.52 15.46
CA MET A 1 7.46 -7.35 14.23
C MET A 1 6.38 -6.78 13.33
N THR A 2 6.73 -6.28 12.14
CA THR A 2 5.75 -5.80 11.15
C THR A 2 5.21 -6.99 10.37
N THR A 3 3.89 -7.15 10.31
CA THR A 3 3.27 -8.18 9.46
C THR A 3 3.27 -7.66 8.02
N PRO A 4 3.84 -8.40 7.04
CA PRO A 4 4.01 -7.90 5.67
C PRO A 4 2.70 -7.48 4.98
N THR A 5 1.57 -8.05 5.39
CA THR A 5 0.23 -7.82 4.84
C THR A 5 -0.54 -6.69 5.52
N LEU A 6 0.04 -6.04 6.54
CA LEU A 6 -0.58 -4.95 7.29
C LEU A 6 0.08 -3.61 6.99
N CYS A 7 -0.74 -2.57 6.92
CA CYS A 7 -0.33 -1.19 6.74
C CYS A 7 0.30 -0.68 8.04
N PRO A 8 1.56 -0.19 8.02
CA PRO A 8 2.24 0.26 9.23
C PRO A 8 1.59 1.52 9.85
N ALA A 9 0.93 2.35 9.03
CA ALA A 9 0.32 3.59 9.48
C ALA A 9 -1.00 3.39 10.25
N CYS A 10 -1.78 2.35 9.94
CA CYS A 10 -3.12 2.17 10.52
C CYS A 10 -3.47 0.75 10.97
N GLY A 11 -2.60 -0.24 10.74
CA GLY A 11 -2.82 -1.64 11.12
C GLY A 11 -3.83 -2.40 10.25
N ALA A 12 -4.53 -1.75 9.31
CA ALA A 12 -5.42 -2.42 8.36
C ALA A 12 -4.63 -3.23 7.30
N ARG A 13 -5.31 -4.07 6.50
CA ARG A 13 -4.67 -4.75 5.35
C ARG A 13 -4.10 -3.72 4.37
N ASN A 14 -2.88 -3.96 3.88
CA ASN A 14 -2.26 -3.08 2.89
C ASN A 14 -2.64 -3.41 1.44
N ALA A 15 -3.35 -4.53 1.23
CA ALA A 15 -3.75 -5.03 -0.09
C ALA A 15 -2.56 -5.22 -1.06
N CYS A 16 -1.34 -5.41 -0.53
CA CYS A 16 -0.18 -5.69 -1.34
C CYS A 16 -0.22 -7.13 -1.83
N THR A 17 -0.32 -7.31 -3.14
CA THR A 17 -0.41 -8.65 -3.75
C THR A 17 0.87 -9.46 -3.54
N LEU A 18 2.03 -8.79 -3.55
CA LEU A 18 3.33 -9.42 -3.32
C LEU A 18 3.56 -9.85 -1.87
N ALA A 19 2.82 -9.30 -0.91
CA ALA A 19 2.93 -9.66 0.50
C ALA A 19 2.08 -10.89 0.88
N ASP A 20 1.17 -11.30 -0.01
CA ASP A 20 0.27 -12.43 0.19
C ASP A 20 0.59 -13.53 -0.84
N PRO A 21 1.06 -14.72 -0.42
CA PRO A 21 1.36 -15.83 -1.31
C PRO A 21 0.19 -16.26 -2.19
N GLN A 22 -1.05 -15.97 -1.79
CA GLN A 22 -2.26 -16.31 -2.55
C GLN A 22 -2.50 -15.37 -3.74
N THR A 23 -1.83 -14.23 -3.79
CA THR A 23 -2.04 -13.20 -4.82
C THR A 23 -0.74 -12.72 -5.47
N VAL A 24 0.40 -13.34 -5.16
CA VAL A 24 1.74 -12.87 -5.57
C VAL A 24 1.94 -12.79 -7.09
N ASP A 25 1.14 -13.52 -7.86
CA ASP A 25 1.08 -13.53 -9.33
C ASP A 25 0.26 -12.37 -9.92
N GLN A 26 -0.47 -11.63 -9.09
CA GLN A 26 -1.34 -10.52 -9.50
C GLN A 26 -0.62 -9.17 -9.41
N ALA A 27 -0.94 -8.26 -10.32
CA ALA A 27 -0.43 -6.89 -10.27
C ALA A 27 -0.89 -6.18 -8.99
N CYS A 28 0.03 -5.51 -8.30
CA CYS A 28 -0.30 -4.75 -7.10
C CYS A 28 -0.92 -3.40 -7.48
N TRP A 29 -1.92 -2.94 -6.73
CA TRP A 29 -2.57 -1.63 -6.94
C TRP A 29 -1.55 -0.47 -6.95
N CYS A 30 -0.44 -0.60 -6.20
CA CYS A 30 0.54 0.46 -6.08
C CYS A 30 1.32 0.73 -7.36
N TYR A 31 1.29 -0.19 -8.33
CA TYR A 31 1.95 -0.02 -9.63
C TYR A 31 1.20 0.94 -10.55
N GLY A 32 -0.11 1.14 -10.33
CA GLY A 32 -0.96 2.00 -11.16
C GLY A 32 -1.14 3.42 -10.62
N VAL A 33 -0.44 3.80 -9.55
CA VAL A 33 -0.64 5.08 -8.86
C VAL A 33 0.68 5.75 -8.53
N SER A 34 0.63 7.07 -8.39
CA SER A 34 1.74 7.86 -7.86
C SER A 34 1.49 8.14 -6.37
N ILE A 35 2.38 7.68 -5.51
CA ILE A 35 2.34 7.96 -4.07
C ILE A 35 3.25 9.14 -3.79
N ASP A 36 2.72 10.18 -3.14
CA ASP A 36 3.51 11.35 -2.75
C ASP A 36 4.63 10.92 -1.76
N PRO A 37 5.91 11.22 -2.04
CA PRO A 37 7.02 10.89 -1.14
C PRO A 37 6.83 11.43 0.29
N ALA A 38 6.15 12.56 0.47
CA ALA A 38 5.86 13.12 1.79
C ALA A 38 5.01 12.18 2.65
N VAL A 39 4.13 11.38 2.04
CA VAL A 39 3.32 10.38 2.75
C VAL A 39 4.21 9.26 3.30
N LEU A 40 5.23 8.84 2.53
CA LEU A 40 6.20 7.83 2.96
C LEU A 40 7.12 8.39 4.05
N GLU A 41 7.54 9.65 3.92
CA GLU A 41 8.37 10.34 4.91
C GLU A 41 7.61 10.65 6.21
N ALA A 42 6.28 10.72 6.19
CA ALA A 42 5.48 10.89 7.41
C ALA A 42 5.48 9.64 8.31
N LEU A 43 5.91 8.47 7.79
CA LEU A 43 6.01 7.26 8.59
C LEU A 43 7.15 7.35 9.63
N PRO A 44 6.96 6.76 10.83
CA PRO A 44 8.04 6.56 11.78
C PRO A 44 9.24 5.88 11.09
N PRO A 45 10.49 6.33 11.34
CA PRO A 45 11.67 5.81 10.64
C PRO A 45 11.81 4.28 10.71
N GLU A 46 11.43 3.69 11.84
CA GLU A 46 11.45 2.24 12.07
C GLU A 46 10.46 1.44 11.21
N GLN A 47 9.43 2.11 10.69
CA GLN A 47 8.37 1.50 9.87
C GLN A 47 8.60 1.71 8.36
N ARG A 48 9.50 2.62 7.97
CA ARG A 48 9.83 2.88 6.56
C ARG A 48 10.51 1.67 5.94
N ASN A 49 10.20 1.38 4.67
CA ASN A 49 10.75 0.25 3.91
C ASN A 49 10.52 -1.14 4.54
N LYS A 50 9.51 -1.30 5.40
CA LYS A 50 9.18 -2.60 6.04
C LYS A 50 7.92 -3.26 5.51
N ALA A 51 6.90 -2.49 5.17
CA ALA A 51 5.64 -2.97 4.64
C ALA A 51 4.98 -1.88 3.77
N CYS A 52 4.10 -2.27 2.87
CA CYS A 52 3.34 -1.34 2.04
C CYS A 52 2.28 -0.60 2.87
N LEU A 53 2.00 0.65 2.50
CA LEU A 53 0.81 1.37 2.95
C LEU A 53 -0.45 0.73 2.35
N CYS A 54 -1.63 0.98 2.94
CA CYS A 54 -2.90 0.71 2.25
C CYS A 54 -3.28 1.91 1.35
N PRO A 55 -4.18 1.74 0.35
CA PRO A 55 -4.59 2.82 -0.54
C PRO A 55 -5.04 4.10 0.16
N ARG A 56 -5.76 3.97 1.28
CA ARG A 56 -6.18 5.10 2.12
C ARG A 56 -5.01 5.85 2.73
N CYS A 57 -4.07 5.14 3.35
CA CYS A 57 -2.89 5.76 3.96
C CYS A 57 -1.91 6.28 2.92
N ALA A 58 -1.89 5.69 1.72
CA ALA A 58 -1.15 6.20 0.57
C ALA A 58 -1.86 7.39 -0.12
N GLN A 59 -3.09 7.73 0.28
CA GLN A 59 -3.90 8.84 -0.25
C GLN A 59 -4.20 8.73 -1.76
N VAL A 60 -4.43 7.50 -2.24
CA VAL A 60 -4.67 7.22 -3.67
C VAL A 60 -6.06 6.64 -3.97
N GLU A 61 -6.97 6.61 -2.99
CA GLU A 61 -8.31 6.00 -3.16
C GLU A 61 -9.11 6.61 -4.32
N GLU A 62 -8.93 7.90 -4.60
CA GLU A 62 -9.55 8.57 -5.75
C GLU A 62 -8.93 8.13 -7.08
N HIS A 63 -7.61 7.94 -7.13
CA HIS A 63 -6.91 7.44 -8.32
C HIS A 63 -7.36 6.01 -8.65
N LEU A 64 -7.52 5.17 -7.63
CA LEU A 64 -7.96 3.79 -7.81
C LEU A 64 -9.43 3.67 -8.24
N ARG A 65 -10.32 4.51 -7.71
CA ARG A 65 -11.74 4.55 -8.14
C ARG A 65 -11.91 4.99 -9.60
N GLY A 66 -11.01 5.82 -10.11
CA GLY A 66 -11.01 6.24 -11.51
C GLY A 66 -10.37 5.22 -12.47
N ALA A 67 -9.66 4.22 -11.95
CA ALA A 67 -8.94 3.22 -12.73
C ALA A 67 -9.71 1.90 -12.89
N GLU A 68 -10.88 1.75 -12.27
CA GLU A 68 -11.76 0.60 -12.50
C GLU A 68 -12.30 0.64 -13.95
N PRO A 69 -11.99 -0.37 -14.78
CA PRO A 69 -12.57 -0.46 -16.11
C PRO A 69 -14.09 -0.70 -15.95
N THR A 70 -14.90 0.10 -16.65
CA THR A 70 -16.30 -0.23 -16.93
C THR A 70 -16.40 -1.54 -17.71
#